data_AF-A0A1W1XYK3-F1
#
_entry.id   AF-A0A1W1XYK3-F1
#
_cell.length_a   1.000
_cell.length_b   1.000
_cell.length_c   1.000
_cell.angle_alpha   90.00
_cell.angle_beta   90.00
_cell.angle_gamma   90.00
#
_symmetry.space_group_name_H-M   'P 1'
#
loop_
_entity.id
_entity.type
_entity.pdbx_description
1 polymer ?
#
loop_
_entity_poly.entity_id
_entity_poly.type
_entity_poly.pdbx_seq_one_letter_code
_entity_poly.pdbx_strand_id
1 'polypeptide(L)'
;MKKKDGGIIVEVTVFFMLMIVMILIVFITSLGQVKAESEMVNDDLGTSELAAFKDIDTDVLGKSQNLNELVITDYNTAFQTFETYLKENLNVNDSFNPNSKANFIKSKVTISDFEIYNLYGNDIEVITYKNGSFSKVYNNNAKGTIKTPKGNIVNYTTIYAKIEFDINPIFNVKKHVICEEESNIDK
;
A
#
# COMPACT_ATOMS: atom_id res chain seq x y z
N MET A 1 -30.08 -60.17 19.00
CA MET A 1 -29.32 -58.96 19.43
C MET A 1 -29.62 -57.85 18.43
N LYS A 2 -30.38 -56.83 18.84
CA LYS A 2 -30.87 -55.74 17.95
C LYS A 2 -29.92 -54.53 18.01
N LYS A 3 -29.53 -54.08 16.81
CA LYS A 3 -29.03 -52.77 16.35
C LYS A 3 -27.98 -52.03 17.21
N LYS A 4 -26.73 -52.10 16.74
CA LYS A 4 -25.63 -51.17 17.04
C LYS A 4 -25.42 -50.10 15.94
N ASP A 5 -26.36 -49.98 15.00
CA ASP A 5 -26.19 -49.10 13.83
C ASP A 5 -26.24 -47.59 14.18
N GLY A 6 -26.96 -47.20 15.24
CA GLY A 6 -27.09 -45.81 15.65
C GLY A 6 -25.82 -45.19 16.25
N GLY A 7 -25.00 -45.99 16.95
CA GLY A 7 -23.76 -45.50 17.58
C GLY A 7 -22.71 -45.10 16.55
N ILE A 8 -22.55 -45.92 15.50
CA ILE A 8 -21.62 -45.66 14.40
C ILE A 8 -22.05 -44.41 13.62
N ILE A 9 -23.36 -44.22 13.39
CA ILE A 9 -23.88 -43.03 12.72
C ILE A 9 -23.58 -41.76 13.53
N VAL A 10 -23.74 -41.81 14.86
CA VAL A 10 -23.44 -40.67 15.74
C VAL A 10 -21.93 -40.36 15.76
N GLU A 11 -21.09 -41.38 15.92
CA GLU A 11 -19.62 -41.22 15.89
C GLU A 11 -19.13 -40.62 14.57
N VAL A 12 -19.62 -41.13 13.44
CA VAL A 12 -19.29 -40.61 12.10
C VAL A 12 -19.77 -39.17 11.94
N THR A 13 -21.00 -38.87 12.40
CA THR A 13 -21.57 -37.50 12.32
C THR A 13 -20.73 -36.50 13.14
N VAL A 14 -20.31 -36.87 14.35
CA VAL A 14 -19.46 -36.04 15.20
C VAL A 14 -18.10 -35.81 14.54
N PHE A 15 -17.50 -36.84 13.94
CA PHE A 15 -16.23 -36.70 13.22
C PHE A 15 -16.33 -35.75 12.01
N PHE A 16 -17.39 -35.86 11.21
CA PHE A 16 -17.64 -34.92 10.11
C PHE A 16 -17.85 -33.50 10.60
N MET A 17 -18.60 -33.31 11.69
CA MET A 17 -18.78 -31.99 12.30
C MET A 17 -17.46 -31.39 12.75
N LEU A 18 -16.58 -32.17 13.39
CA LEU A 18 -15.24 -31.72 13.78
C LEU A 18 -14.38 -31.34 12.57
N MET A 19 -14.43 -32.10 11.48
CA MET A 19 -13.71 -31.75 10.25
C MET A 19 -14.21 -30.43 9.65
N ILE A 20 -15.52 -30.20 9.62
CA ILE A 20 -16.09 -28.94 9.15
C ILE A 20 -15.63 -27.78 10.03
N VAL A 21 -15.66 -27.94 11.35
CA VAL A 21 -15.17 -26.91 12.29
C VAL A 21 -13.68 -26.61 12.05
N MET A 22 -12.84 -27.61 11.84
CA MET A 22 -11.42 -27.41 11.51
C MET A 22 -11.25 -26.61 10.21
N ILE A 23 -11.99 -26.96 9.15
CA ILE A 23 -11.94 -26.24 7.87
C ILE A 23 -12.34 -24.77 8.06
N LEU A 24 -13.39 -24.49 8.83
CA LEU A 24 -13.83 -23.13 9.14
C LEU A 24 -12.79 -22.34 9.93
N ILE A 25 -12.11 -22.96 10.90
CA ILE A 25 -11.02 -22.34 11.65
C ILE A 25 -9.89 -21.94 10.70
N VAL A 26 -9.42 -22.86 9.86
CA VAL A 26 -8.34 -22.58 8.89
C VAL A 26 -8.77 -21.47 7.92
N PHE A 27 -10.03 -21.44 7.50
CA PHE A 27 -10.57 -20.40 6.63
C PHE A 27 -10.54 -19.01 7.28
N ILE A 28 -11.03 -18.89 8.52
CA ILE A 28 -11.01 -17.63 9.27
C ILE A 28 -9.57 -17.17 9.51
N THR A 29 -8.66 -18.07 9.88
CA THR A 29 -7.24 -17.75 10.05
C THR A 29 -6.60 -17.26 8.76
N SER A 30 -6.92 -17.89 7.62
CA SER A 30 -6.41 -17.45 6.31
C SER A 30 -6.90 -16.05 5.96
N LEU A 31 -8.15 -15.71 6.27
CA LEU A 31 -8.66 -14.35 6.05
C LEU A 31 -7.97 -13.33 6.97
N GLY A 32 -7.76 -13.69 8.23
CA GLY A 32 -7.05 -12.85 9.20
C GLY A 32 -5.62 -12.54 8.78
N GLN A 33 -4.88 -13.54 8.30
CA GLN A 33 -3.52 -13.36 7.77
C GLN A 33 -3.50 -12.41 6.57
N VAL A 34 -4.39 -12.61 5.58
CA VAL A 34 -4.45 -11.72 4.41
C VAL A 34 -4.75 -10.28 4.82
N LYS A 35 -5.61 -10.05 5.82
CA LYS A 35 -5.92 -8.71 6.31
C LYS A 35 -4.71 -8.08 7.01
N ALA A 36 -4.09 -8.80 7.96
CA ALA A 36 -2.96 -8.29 8.72
C ALA A 36 -1.77 -7.93 7.83
N GLU A 37 -1.44 -8.80 6.87
CA GLU A 37 -0.36 -8.55 5.91
C GLU A 37 -0.70 -7.40 4.95
N SER A 38 -1.97 -7.25 4.55
CA SER A 38 -2.38 -6.09 3.73
C SER A 38 -2.26 -4.77 4.50
N GLU A 39 -2.49 -4.78 5.80
CA GLU A 39 -2.32 -3.62 6.67
C GLU A 39 -0.84 -3.28 6.83
N MET A 40 0.03 -4.27 7.05
CA MET A 40 1.48 -4.09 7.07
C MET A 40 2.00 -3.51 5.75
N VAL A 41 1.53 -4.01 4.61
CA VAL A 41 1.92 -3.47 3.29
C VAL A 41 1.48 -2.01 3.11
N ASN A 42 0.31 -1.63 3.63
CA ASN A 42 -0.12 -0.22 3.58
C ASN A 42 0.76 0.66 4.48
N ASP A 43 1.10 0.20 5.68
CA ASP A 43 1.99 0.93 6.60
C ASP A 43 3.40 1.07 5.99
N ASP A 44 3.92 0.01 5.36
CA ASP A 44 5.20 0.01 4.64
C ASP A 44 5.16 0.97 3.44
N LEU A 45 4.04 1.01 2.71
CA LEU A 45 3.83 1.94 1.60
C LEU A 45 3.83 3.40 2.09
N GLY A 46 3.04 3.72 3.12
CA GLY A 46 3.00 5.06 3.72
C GLY A 46 4.35 5.48 4.29
N THR A 47 5.10 4.57 4.93
CA THR A 47 6.46 4.84 5.41
C THR A 47 7.42 5.15 4.25
N SER A 48 7.25 4.49 3.11
CA SER A 48 8.05 4.73 1.90
C SER A 48 7.72 6.08 1.25
N GLU A 49 6.46 6.49 1.25
CA GLU A 49 6.03 7.84 0.83
C GLU A 49 6.64 8.90 1.75
N LEU A 50 6.58 8.70 3.06
CA LEU A 50 7.18 9.61 4.03
C LEU A 50 8.70 9.78 3.82
N ALA A 51 9.39 8.70 3.47
CA ALA A 51 10.81 8.76 3.15
C ALA A 51 11.12 9.64 1.93
N ALA A 52 10.21 9.71 0.94
CA ALA A 52 10.38 10.58 -0.23
C ALA A 52 10.27 12.08 0.09
N PHE A 53 9.68 12.46 1.23
CA PHE A 53 9.77 13.84 1.73
C PHE A 53 11.17 14.22 2.20
N LYS A 54 12.13 13.30 2.29
CA LYS A 54 13.54 13.64 2.53
C LYS A 54 14.09 14.61 1.47
N ASP A 55 13.55 14.57 0.26
CA ASP A 55 14.00 15.34 -0.90
C ASP A 55 13.26 16.69 -1.04
N ILE A 56 12.76 17.22 0.07
CA ILE A 56 12.19 18.57 0.15
C ILE A 56 13.29 19.63 0.22
N ASP A 57 12.94 20.87 -0.15
CA ASP A 57 13.87 22.00 -0.09
C ASP A 57 14.35 22.29 1.34
N THR A 58 15.58 21.82 1.63
CA THR A 58 16.22 21.97 2.95
C THR A 58 16.57 23.42 3.30
N ASP A 59 16.76 24.28 2.29
CA ASP A 59 17.00 25.71 2.51
C ASP A 59 15.72 26.43 2.98
N VAL A 60 14.56 26.01 2.46
CA VAL A 60 13.25 26.52 2.87
C VAL A 60 12.85 25.94 4.23
N LEU A 61 13.10 24.66 4.50
CA LEU A 61 12.92 24.05 5.83
C LEU A 61 13.64 24.82 6.95
N GLY A 62 14.89 25.23 6.71
CA GLY A 62 15.70 25.92 7.71
C GLY A 62 15.30 27.38 7.96
N LYS A 63 14.48 27.97 7.07
CA LYS A 63 14.14 29.40 7.07
C LYS A 63 12.64 29.67 7.28
N SER A 64 11.77 28.76 6.87
CA SER A 64 10.33 28.95 6.88
C SER A 64 9.69 28.36 8.13
N GLN A 65 8.79 29.13 8.75
CA GLN A 65 7.87 28.62 9.79
C GLN A 65 6.58 28.03 9.18
N ASN A 66 6.45 28.02 7.86
CA ASN A 66 5.22 27.68 7.16
C ASN A 66 5.38 26.43 6.29
N LEU A 67 4.69 25.35 6.67
CA LEU A 67 4.68 24.08 5.92
C LEU A 67 4.16 24.23 4.47
N ASN A 68 3.44 25.32 4.15
CA ASN A 68 2.94 25.60 2.80
C ASN A 68 4.04 26.08 1.82
N GLU A 69 5.28 26.22 2.27
CA GLU A 69 6.43 26.55 1.41
C GLU A 69 7.34 25.33 1.18
N LEU A 70 7.06 24.22 1.88
CA LEU A 70 7.83 22.99 1.76
C LEU A 70 7.34 22.20 0.55
N VAL A 71 8.19 22.11 -0.47
CA VAL A 71 7.91 21.45 -1.73
C VAL A 71 9.02 20.49 -2.09
N ILE A 72 8.69 19.46 -2.86
CA ILE A 72 9.65 18.53 -3.44
C ILE A 72 10.14 19.12 -4.76
N THR A 73 11.39 19.53 -4.81
CA THR A 73 11.97 20.20 -5.99
C THR A 73 12.48 19.21 -7.03
N ASP A 74 13.05 18.08 -6.59
CA ASP A 74 13.51 17.00 -7.45
C ASP A 74 12.62 15.76 -7.32
N TYR A 75 11.57 15.72 -8.13
CA TYR A 75 10.63 14.61 -8.18
C TYR A 75 11.25 13.29 -8.67
N ASN A 76 12.38 13.32 -9.41
CA ASN A 76 13.05 12.09 -9.82
C ASN A 76 13.78 11.48 -8.63
N THR A 77 14.50 12.29 -7.87
CA THR A 77 15.18 11.85 -6.65
C THR A 77 14.16 11.40 -5.59
N ALA A 78 13.07 12.13 -5.38
CA ALA A 78 11.99 11.71 -4.48
C ALA A 78 11.39 10.36 -4.86
N PHE A 79 11.16 10.12 -6.15
CA PHE A 79 10.69 8.82 -6.62
C PHE A 79 11.72 7.70 -6.43
N GLN A 80 13.01 7.97 -6.66
CA GLN A 80 14.08 6.99 -6.41
C GLN A 80 14.20 6.65 -4.92
N THR A 81 14.06 7.65 -4.04
CA THR A 81 14.00 7.48 -2.59
C THR A 81 12.80 6.60 -2.24
N PHE A 82 11.60 6.93 -2.73
CA PHE A 82 10.41 6.11 -2.58
C PHE A 82 10.65 4.65 -3.00
N GLU A 83 11.16 4.41 -4.21
CA GLU A 83 11.43 3.07 -4.72
C GLU A 83 12.40 2.30 -3.81
N THR A 84 13.43 2.97 -3.30
CA THR A 84 14.44 2.36 -2.42
C THR A 84 13.81 1.88 -1.12
N TYR A 85 13.10 2.76 -0.41
CA TYR A 85 12.45 2.41 0.84
C TYR A 85 11.32 1.40 0.65
N LEU A 86 10.57 1.50 -0.45
CA LEU A 86 9.52 0.53 -0.79
C LEU A 86 10.10 -0.88 -0.97
N LYS A 87 11.26 -1.00 -1.62
CA LYS A 87 11.94 -2.29 -1.81
C LYS A 87 12.39 -2.90 -0.48
N GLU A 88 12.97 -2.07 0.39
CA GLU A 88 13.43 -2.48 1.72
C GLU A 88 12.27 -2.89 2.62
N ASN A 89 11.23 -2.06 2.73
CA ASN A 89 10.08 -2.29 3.61
C ASN A 89 9.29 -3.53 3.19
N LEU A 90 8.99 -3.68 1.89
CA LEU A 90 8.28 -4.87 1.38
C LEU A 90 9.15 -6.12 1.25
N ASN A 91 10.44 -6.03 1.57
CA ASN A 91 11.43 -7.10 1.45
C ASN A 91 11.41 -7.77 0.06
N VAL A 92 11.50 -6.94 -0.98
CA VAL A 92 11.61 -7.34 -2.39
C VAL A 92 13.01 -7.00 -2.93
N ASN A 93 13.38 -7.58 -4.08
CA ASN A 93 14.66 -7.27 -4.72
C ASN A 93 14.60 -6.00 -5.58
N ASP A 94 15.73 -5.65 -6.20
CA ASP A 94 15.86 -4.49 -7.09
C ASP A 94 14.90 -4.49 -8.30
N SER A 95 14.42 -5.67 -8.69
CA SER A 95 13.43 -5.83 -9.76
C SER A 95 11.99 -5.93 -9.23
N PHE A 96 11.77 -5.59 -7.96
CA PHE A 96 10.49 -5.66 -7.25
C PHE A 96 9.89 -7.08 -7.14
N ASN A 97 10.71 -8.13 -7.25
CA ASN A 97 10.26 -9.51 -7.02
C ASN A 97 10.49 -9.90 -5.56
N PRO A 98 9.64 -10.77 -4.98
CA PRO A 98 9.81 -11.21 -3.60
C PRO A 98 11.14 -11.93 -3.37
N ASN A 99 11.85 -11.56 -2.30
CA ASN A 99 13.14 -12.16 -1.94
C ASN A 99 13.04 -13.60 -1.44
N SER A 100 11.84 -14.04 -1.02
CA SER A 100 11.63 -15.35 -0.41
C SER A 100 10.27 -15.92 -0.78
N LYS A 101 10.19 -17.26 -0.86
CA LYS A 101 8.92 -17.98 -0.98
C LYS A 101 7.99 -17.75 0.21
N ALA A 102 8.54 -17.36 1.36
CA ALA A 102 7.79 -17.04 2.57
C ALA A 102 7.16 -15.63 2.55
N ASN A 103 7.62 -14.72 1.67
CA ASN A 103 7.07 -13.37 1.57
C ASN A 103 5.57 -13.43 1.23
N PHE A 104 4.74 -12.60 1.86
CA PHE A 104 3.31 -12.49 1.56
C PHE A 104 3.05 -12.23 0.07
N ILE A 105 3.87 -11.38 -0.54
CA ILE A 105 3.85 -11.01 -1.96
C ILE A 105 4.39 -12.17 -2.81
N LYS A 106 3.64 -12.58 -3.84
CA LYS A 106 3.94 -13.73 -4.72
C LYS A 106 4.19 -13.35 -6.19
N SER A 107 4.01 -12.10 -6.57
CA SER A 107 4.37 -11.57 -7.89
C SER A 107 5.36 -10.42 -7.78
N LYS A 108 5.82 -9.93 -8.93
CA LYS A 108 6.45 -8.61 -9.00
C LYS A 108 5.49 -7.55 -8.46
N VAL A 109 5.98 -6.67 -7.59
CA VAL A 109 5.28 -5.44 -7.17
C VAL A 109 5.39 -4.41 -8.29
N THR A 110 4.27 -3.82 -8.67
CA THR A 110 4.20 -2.78 -9.69
C THR A 110 3.71 -1.49 -9.06
N ILE A 111 4.48 -0.40 -9.22
CA ILE A 111 4.02 0.94 -8.88
C ILE A 111 3.14 1.41 -10.05
N SER A 112 1.83 1.38 -9.84
CA SER A 112 0.84 1.68 -10.89
C SER A 112 0.64 3.20 -11.05
N ASP A 113 0.63 3.93 -9.94
CA ASP A 113 0.53 5.38 -9.88
C ASP A 113 1.43 5.90 -8.75
N PHE A 114 2.12 7.01 -9.01
CA PHE A 114 2.82 7.78 -7.99
C PHE A 114 2.66 9.27 -8.33
N GLU A 115 2.13 10.05 -7.41
CA GLU A 115 1.78 11.44 -7.63
C GLU A 115 2.32 12.32 -6.52
N ILE A 116 2.98 13.42 -6.90
CA ILE A 116 3.41 14.46 -5.97
C ILE A 116 2.54 15.69 -6.22
N TYR A 117 1.95 16.20 -5.15
CA TYR A 117 1.17 17.41 -5.12
C TYR A 117 1.97 18.46 -4.37
N ASN A 118 2.73 19.30 -5.07
CA ASN A 118 3.45 20.42 -4.46
C ASN A 118 2.51 21.60 -4.27
N LEU A 119 2.40 22.10 -3.05
CA LEU A 119 1.64 23.30 -2.74
C LEU A 119 2.56 24.53 -2.69
N TYR A 120 2.32 25.49 -3.57
CA TYR A 120 3.00 26.79 -3.61
C TYR A 120 2.03 27.87 -3.18
N GLY A 121 1.91 28.12 -1.87
CA GLY A 121 0.93 29.05 -1.33
C GLY A 121 -0.51 28.59 -1.59
N ASN A 122 -1.13 29.07 -2.68
CA ASN A 122 -2.46 28.67 -3.14
C ASN A 122 -2.45 27.87 -4.46
N ASP A 123 -1.31 27.80 -5.15
CA ASP A 123 -1.16 27.09 -6.41
C ASP A 123 -0.70 25.65 -6.15
N ILE A 124 -1.13 24.70 -6.99
CA ILE A 124 -0.76 23.28 -6.86
C ILE A 124 -0.10 22.81 -8.15
N GLU A 125 1.13 22.31 -8.06
CA GLU A 125 1.77 21.51 -9.11
C GLU A 125 1.50 20.03 -8.81
N VAL A 126 0.92 19.33 -9.79
CA VAL A 126 0.72 17.88 -9.74
C VAL A 126 1.73 17.23 -10.67
N ILE A 127 2.58 16.37 -10.12
CA ILE A 127 3.58 15.59 -10.83
C ILE A 127 3.13 14.13 -10.78
N THR A 128 2.76 13.57 -11.93
CA THR A 128 2.25 12.20 -12.02
C THR A 128 3.26 11.31 -12.72
N TYR A 129 3.72 10.28 -12.04
CA TYR A 129 4.41 9.13 -12.62
C TYR A 129 3.40 8.06 -13.01
N LYS A 130 3.34 7.75 -14.30
CA LYS A 130 2.52 6.68 -14.83
C LYS A 130 3.18 6.07 -16.06
N ASN A 131 3.11 4.74 -16.19
CA ASN A 131 3.68 3.99 -17.32
C ASN A 131 5.16 4.30 -17.59
N GLY A 132 5.97 4.50 -16.56
CA GLY A 132 7.41 4.76 -16.71
C GLY A 132 7.78 6.20 -17.08
N SER A 133 6.83 7.13 -17.04
CA SER A 133 7.07 8.53 -17.40
C SER A 133 6.42 9.50 -16.43
N PHE A 134 7.07 10.64 -16.22
CA PHE A 134 6.52 11.76 -15.46
C PHE A 134 5.78 12.74 -16.37
N SER A 135 4.67 13.26 -15.87
CA SER A 135 3.94 14.38 -16.44
C SER A 135 3.67 15.42 -15.36
N LYS A 136 3.48 16.69 -15.75
CA LYS A 136 3.29 17.80 -14.83
C LYS A 136 2.11 18.66 -15.23
N VAL A 137 1.31 19.07 -14.26
CA VAL A 137 0.19 20.00 -14.43
C VAL A 137 0.24 21.06 -13.33
N TYR A 138 0.21 22.33 -13.72
CA TYR A 138 0.10 23.45 -12.78
C TYR A 138 -1.34 23.94 -12.70
N ASN A 139 -1.84 24.09 -11.48
CA ASN A 139 -3.20 24.54 -11.19
C ASN A 139 -3.13 25.80 -10.31
N ASN A 140 -3.52 26.94 -10.89
CA ASN A 140 -3.47 28.22 -10.19
C ASN A 140 -4.67 28.37 -9.23
N ASN A 141 -4.45 28.88 -8.03
CA ASN A 141 -5.43 29.09 -6.96
C ASN A 141 -6.28 27.85 -6.66
N ALA A 142 -5.66 26.68 -6.66
CA ALA A 142 -6.34 25.39 -6.58
C ALA A 142 -6.30 24.76 -5.18
N LYS A 143 -5.65 25.40 -4.19
CA LYS A 143 -5.69 24.96 -2.79
C LYS A 143 -7.12 24.76 -2.31
N GLY A 144 -7.37 23.61 -1.67
CA GLY A 144 -8.71 23.27 -1.18
C GLY A 144 -9.67 22.73 -2.24
N THR A 145 -9.25 22.65 -3.52
CA THR A 145 -10.12 22.19 -4.63
C THR A 145 -9.62 20.91 -5.27
N ILE A 146 -8.29 20.72 -5.37
CA ILE A 146 -7.69 19.49 -5.89
C ILE A 146 -7.83 18.38 -4.85
N LYS A 147 -8.17 17.19 -5.34
CA LYS A 147 -8.25 15.97 -4.55
C LYS A 147 -7.27 14.93 -5.06
N THR A 148 -6.70 14.17 -4.14
CA THR A 148 -5.96 12.95 -4.46
C THR A 148 -6.90 11.89 -5.01
N PRO A 149 -6.38 10.80 -5.62
CA PRO A 149 -7.21 9.68 -6.03
C PRO A 149 -7.97 9.01 -4.88
N LYS A 150 -7.45 9.06 -3.63
CA LYS A 150 -8.17 8.63 -2.41
C LYS A 150 -9.33 9.56 -2.02
N GLY A 151 -9.43 10.73 -2.66
CA GLY A 151 -10.52 11.68 -2.49
C GLY A 151 -10.28 12.77 -1.44
N ASN A 152 -9.08 12.82 -0.87
CA ASN A 152 -8.70 13.80 0.15
C ASN A 152 -8.27 15.11 -0.48
N ILE A 153 -8.60 16.22 0.18
CA ILE A 153 -8.31 17.57 -0.33
C ILE A 153 -6.84 17.91 -0.07
N VAL A 154 -6.14 18.34 -1.11
CA VAL A 154 -4.75 18.78 -1.04
C VAL A 154 -4.68 20.17 -0.40
N ASN A 155 -4.19 20.20 0.84
CA ASN A 155 -3.99 21.43 1.62
C ASN A 155 -2.53 21.66 2.03
N TYR A 156 -1.68 20.67 1.81
CA TYR A 156 -0.24 20.66 2.04
C TYR A 156 0.43 19.93 0.88
N THR A 157 1.76 19.92 0.84
CA THR A 157 2.47 19.05 -0.09
C THR A 157 2.20 17.59 0.27
N THR A 158 1.71 16.82 -0.71
CA THR A 158 1.21 15.45 -0.52
C THR A 158 1.84 14.52 -1.54
N ILE A 159 2.15 13.29 -1.13
CA ILE A 159 2.52 12.19 -2.02
C ILE A 159 1.38 11.17 -1.98
N TYR A 160 0.97 10.67 -3.13
CA TYR A 160 0.08 9.51 -3.27
C TYR A 160 0.82 8.41 -4.03
N ALA A 161 0.72 7.18 -3.56
CA ALA A 161 1.24 6.03 -4.28
C ALA A 161 0.23 4.88 -4.31
N LYS A 162 0.28 4.12 -5.41
CA LYS A 162 -0.54 2.93 -5.60
C LYS A 162 0.29 1.79 -6.16
N ILE A 163 0.33 0.68 -5.42
CA ILE A 163 1.03 -0.53 -5.81
C ILE A 163 0.08 -1.70 -6.04
N GLU A 164 0.52 -2.60 -6.92
CA GLU A 164 -0.26 -3.78 -7.31
C GLU A 164 0.64 -5.03 -7.28
N PHE A 165 0.09 -6.12 -6.74
CA PHE A 165 0.78 -7.42 -6.67
C PHE A 165 -0.21 -8.57 -6.46
N ASP A 166 0.28 -9.80 -6.54
CA ASP A 166 -0.51 -11.01 -6.32
C ASP A 166 -0.07 -11.75 -5.06
N ILE A 167 -1.04 -12.36 -4.39
CA ILE A 167 -0.84 -13.24 -3.24
C ILE A 167 -1.46 -14.61 -3.49
N ASN A 168 -1.05 -15.63 -2.73
CA ASN A 168 -1.64 -16.97 -2.78
C ASN A 168 -2.20 -17.38 -1.41
N PRO A 169 -3.46 -17.04 -1.11
CA PRO A 169 -4.12 -17.44 0.14
C PRO A 169 -4.31 -18.96 0.21
N ILE A 170 -4.50 -19.52 1.40
CA ILE A 170 -4.61 -20.98 1.61
C ILE A 170 -5.77 -21.59 0.79
N PHE A 171 -6.90 -20.87 0.66
CA PHE A 171 -8.08 -21.33 -0.05
C PHE A 171 -8.24 -20.77 -1.47
N ASN A 172 -7.34 -19.88 -1.92
CA ASN A 172 -7.40 -19.27 -3.24
C ASN A 172 -6.08 -19.47 -3.99
N VAL A 173 -6.16 -19.90 -5.24
CA VAL A 173 -4.97 -20.20 -6.06
C VAL A 173 -4.11 -18.95 -6.27
N LYS A 174 -4.75 -17.79 -6.48
CA LYS A 174 -4.11 -16.49 -6.68
C LYS A 174 -5.13 -15.38 -6.44
N LYS A 175 -4.75 -14.31 -5.73
CA LYS A 175 -5.57 -13.10 -5.52
C LYS A 175 -4.73 -11.88 -5.87
N HIS A 176 -5.26 -11.04 -6.75
CA HIS A 176 -4.67 -9.74 -7.04
C HIS A 176 -5.02 -8.75 -5.92
N VAL A 177 -4.05 -7.97 -5.48
CA VAL A 177 -4.14 -7.01 -4.38
C VAL A 177 -3.67 -5.64 -4.89
N ILE A 178 -4.43 -4.63 -4.51
CA ILE A 178 -4.14 -3.23 -4.78
C ILE A 178 -4.05 -2.54 -3.43
N CYS A 179 -2.94 -1.85 -3.20
CA CYS A 179 -2.69 -1.04 -2.02
C CYS A 179 -2.46 0.40 -2.48
N GLU A 180 -3.12 1.35 -1.84
CA GLU A 180 -2.96 2.77 -2.12
C GLU A 180 -2.85 3.56 -0.82
N GLU A 181 -1.85 4.42 -0.74
CA GLU A 181 -1.67 5.34 0.36
C GLU A 181 -1.45 6.77 -0.11
N GLU A 182 -1.59 7.67 0.85
CA GLU A 182 -1.11 9.03 0.70
C GLU A 182 -0.54 9.55 2.01
N SER A 183 0.47 10.40 1.89
CA SER A 183 1.17 10.99 2.99
C SER A 183 1.31 12.49 2.75
N ASN A 184 1.14 13.29 3.80
CA ASN A 184 1.29 14.73 3.74
C ASN A 184 2.54 15.13 4.50
N ILE A 185 3.15 16.23 4.08
CA ILE A 185 4.34 16.78 4.74
C ILE A 185 4.09 17.28 6.18
N ASP A 186 2.84 17.42 6.62
CA ASP A 186 2.46 17.88 7.96
C ASP A 186 2.33 16.74 8.98
N LYS A 187 2.50 15.48 8.58
CA LYS A 187 2.35 14.27 9.40
C LYS A 187 3.53 13.32 9.24
#